data_AF-A0A060DBV5-F1
#
_entry.id   AF-A0A060DBV5-F1
#
_cell.length_a   1.000
_cell.length_b   1.000
_cell.length_c   1.000
_cell.angle_alpha   90.00
_cell.angle_beta   90.00
_cell.angle_gamma   90.00
#
_symmetry.space_group_name_H-M   'P 1'
#
loop_
_entity.id
_entity.type
_entity.pdbx_description
1 polymer ?
#
loop_
_entity_poly.entity_id
_entity_poly.type
_entity_poly.pdbx_seq_one_letter_code
_entity_poly.pdbx_strand_id
1 'polypeptide(L)'
;MTRVSKSTRKTYNTKSNKYRNVKVPGNNVRIKKIKKKGRILSKKKCFISQKINRFTSKKKKSLNRPFGDKIHHSVLKKIIILRSFNLKANKKICLFKYNILQTKK
;
A
#
# COMPACT_ATOMS: atom_id res chain seq x y z
N MET A 1 6.73 -38.92 -16.50
CA MET A 1 6.04 -37.86 -15.70
C MET A 1 5.02 -38.52 -14.77
N THR A 2 5.01 -38.19 -13.48
CA THR A 2 4.02 -38.74 -12.53
C THR A 2 2.66 -38.04 -12.69
N ARG A 3 1.60 -38.82 -12.93
CA ARG A 3 0.22 -38.31 -13.05
C ARG A 3 -0.35 -38.09 -11.64
N VAL A 4 -1.03 -36.96 -11.42
CA VAL A 4 -1.61 -36.62 -10.11
C VAL A 4 -3.00 -36.02 -10.29
N SER A 5 -3.95 -36.42 -9.43
CA SER A 5 -5.34 -35.95 -9.47
C SER A 5 -5.53 -34.64 -8.69
N LYS A 6 -6.49 -33.81 -9.14
CA LYS A 6 -6.86 -32.57 -8.45
C LYS A 6 -7.71 -32.90 -7.23
N SER A 7 -7.46 -32.24 -6.11
CA SER A 7 -8.22 -32.45 -4.87
C SER A 7 -9.59 -31.76 -4.84
N THR A 8 -9.99 -31.01 -5.88
CA THR A 8 -11.28 -30.29 -5.92
C THR A 8 -12.07 -30.63 -7.18
N ARG A 9 -13.40 -30.50 -7.12
CA ARG A 9 -14.33 -30.78 -8.24
C ARG A 9 -14.11 -29.88 -9.47
N LYS A 10 -13.42 -28.74 -9.32
CA LYS A 10 -13.24 -27.76 -10.41
C LYS A 10 -12.03 -28.14 -11.26
N THR A 11 -12.27 -28.46 -12.52
CA THR A 11 -11.25 -28.92 -13.48
C THR A 11 -10.61 -27.78 -14.28
N TYR A 12 -11.35 -26.72 -14.58
CA TYR A 12 -10.88 -25.62 -15.46
C TYR A 12 -9.65 -24.86 -14.93
N ASN A 13 -8.76 -24.45 -15.84
CA ASN A 13 -7.50 -23.76 -15.53
C ASN A 13 -7.69 -22.23 -15.42
N THR A 14 -8.42 -21.78 -14.41
CA THR A 14 -8.70 -20.35 -14.19
C THR A 14 -7.65 -19.67 -13.30
N LYS A 15 -7.66 -18.32 -13.27
CA LYS A 15 -6.76 -17.53 -12.39
C LYS A 15 -6.90 -17.89 -10.90
N SER A 16 -8.06 -18.40 -10.45
CA SER A 16 -8.32 -18.86 -9.08
C SER A 16 -8.07 -20.34 -8.84
N ASN A 17 -7.82 -21.12 -9.89
CA ASN A 17 -7.73 -22.59 -9.84
C ASN A 17 -6.36 -23.07 -10.35
N LYS A 18 -5.29 -22.52 -9.78
CA LYS A 18 -3.91 -22.92 -10.04
C LYS A 18 -3.40 -23.85 -8.94
N TYR A 19 -2.49 -24.75 -9.29
CA TYR A 19 -1.96 -25.75 -8.38
C TYR A 19 -0.45 -25.96 -8.55
N ARG A 20 0.21 -26.48 -7.52
CA ARG A 20 1.63 -26.85 -7.51
C ARG A 20 1.78 -28.30 -7.03
N ASN A 21 2.70 -29.04 -7.63
CA ASN A 21 3.10 -30.36 -7.16
C ASN A 21 4.00 -30.22 -5.92
N VAL A 22 3.69 -30.97 -4.87
CA VAL A 22 4.42 -30.97 -3.59
C VAL A 22 4.78 -32.40 -3.24
N LYS A 23 6.07 -32.63 -2.98
CA LYS A 23 6.55 -33.89 -2.40
C LYS A 23 6.01 -33.99 -0.97
N VAL A 24 5.39 -35.10 -0.65
CA VAL A 24 4.86 -35.41 0.67
C VAL A 24 5.58 -36.63 1.25
N PRO A 25 5.53 -36.83 2.58
CA PRO A 25 6.09 -38.02 3.21
C PRO A 25 5.64 -39.31 2.52
N GLY A 26 6.51 -40.32 2.52
CA GLY A 26 6.28 -41.60 1.83
C GLY A 26 6.52 -41.55 0.31
N ASN A 27 7.46 -40.71 -0.16
CA ASN A 27 7.86 -40.58 -1.56
C ASN A 27 6.73 -40.26 -2.57
N ASN A 28 5.60 -39.77 -2.08
CA ASN A 28 4.44 -39.47 -2.91
C ASN A 28 4.42 -38.00 -3.36
N VAL A 29 3.74 -37.72 -4.48
CA VAL A 29 3.55 -36.36 -5.01
C VAL A 29 2.06 -36.01 -4.95
N ARG A 30 1.71 -34.89 -4.29
CA ARG A 30 0.34 -34.38 -4.22
C ARG A 30 0.22 -32.99 -4.85
N ILE A 31 -0.96 -32.69 -5.40
CA ILE A 31 -1.31 -31.39 -5.94
C ILE A 31 -1.88 -30.51 -4.80
N LYS A 32 -1.26 -29.36 -4.53
CA LYS A 32 -1.77 -28.33 -3.59
C LYS A 32 -2.25 -27.08 -4.32
N LYS A 33 -3.38 -26.52 -3.89
CA LYS A 33 -3.98 -25.32 -4.49
C LYS A 33 -3.14 -24.07 -4.17
N ILE A 34 -2.90 -23.24 -5.18
CA ILE A 34 -2.17 -21.97 -5.06
C ILE A 34 -3.16 -20.82 -4.93
N LYS A 35 -2.99 -19.97 -3.91
CA LYS A 35 -3.75 -18.72 -3.76
C LYS A 35 -3.27 -17.68 -4.79
N LYS A 36 -4.18 -16.83 -5.27
CA LYS A 36 -3.82 -15.71 -6.16
C LYS A 36 -2.78 -14.81 -5.47
N LYS A 37 -1.78 -14.34 -6.23
CA LYS A 37 -0.86 -13.30 -5.75
C LYS A 37 -1.65 -12.03 -5.46
N GLY A 38 -1.50 -11.47 -4.25
CA GLY A 38 -2.09 -10.18 -3.90
C GLY A 38 -1.48 -9.06 -4.75
N ARG A 39 -2.28 -8.06 -5.10
CA ARG A 39 -1.80 -6.87 -5.82
C ARG A 39 -0.74 -6.16 -4.96
N ILE A 40 0.40 -5.83 -5.55
CA ILE A 40 1.37 -4.91 -4.96
C ILE A 40 0.91 -3.51 -5.39
N LEU A 41 0.59 -2.64 -4.43
CA LEU A 41 0.30 -1.25 -4.72
C LEU A 41 1.59 -0.58 -5.20
N SER A 42 1.60 -0.14 -6.45
CA SER A 42 2.78 0.48 -7.07
C SER A 42 2.94 1.92 -6.59
N LYS A 43 4.18 2.33 -6.28
CA LYS A 43 4.55 3.69 -5.88
C LYS A 43 4.11 4.78 -6.88
N LYS A 44 3.85 4.43 -8.15
CA LYS A 44 3.61 5.38 -9.26
C LYS A 44 2.19 5.97 -9.32
N LYS A 45 1.16 5.33 -8.76
CA LYS A 45 -0.24 5.77 -8.95
C LYS A 45 -1.03 6.09 -7.68
N CYS A 46 -0.55 5.73 -6.49
CA CYS A 46 -1.27 6.05 -5.26
C CYS A 46 -0.33 6.08 -4.04
N PHE A 47 -0.36 7.21 -3.33
CA PHE A 47 -0.67 7.38 -1.91
C PHE A 47 -0.43 6.20 -0.93
N ILE A 48 -0.85 4.97 -1.24
CA ILE A 48 -0.81 3.86 -0.29
C ILE A 48 0.49 3.08 -0.44
N SER A 49 1.41 3.30 0.50
CA SER A 49 2.52 2.38 0.71
C SER A 49 2.02 1.18 1.51
N GLN A 50 2.08 -0.01 0.91
CA GLN A 50 2.05 -1.33 1.56
C GLN A 50 0.69 -2.05 1.60
N LYS A 51 0.79 -3.39 1.54
CA LYS A 51 -0.31 -4.34 1.51
C LYS A 51 -1.02 -4.35 2.87
N ILE A 52 -2.11 -3.60 3.00
CA ILE A 52 -2.98 -3.69 4.17
C ILE A 52 -3.78 -4.98 4.06
N ASN A 53 -3.34 -6.03 4.75
CA ASN A 53 -4.10 -7.26 4.87
C ASN A 53 -5.11 -7.11 6.02
N ARG A 54 -6.41 -7.35 5.78
CA ARG A 54 -7.45 -7.23 6.82
C ARG A 54 -7.16 -8.11 8.04
N PHE A 55 -6.47 -9.23 7.85
CA PHE A 55 -6.15 -10.21 8.89
C PHE A 55 -4.85 -9.94 9.66
N THR A 56 -4.11 -8.85 9.37
CA THR A 56 -2.92 -8.48 10.16
C THR A 56 -3.27 -7.56 11.33
N SER A 57 -2.42 -7.54 12.36
CA SER A 57 -2.56 -6.64 13.50
C SER A 57 -2.52 -5.17 13.07
N LYS A 58 -3.15 -4.27 13.86
CA LYS A 58 -3.18 -2.83 13.57
C LYS A 58 -1.78 -2.25 13.35
N LYS A 59 -0.80 -2.64 14.18
CA LYS A 59 0.62 -2.24 14.07
C LYS A 59 1.29 -2.61 12.74
N LYS A 60 0.82 -3.67 12.05
CA LYS A 60 1.37 -4.10 10.74
C LYS A 60 0.61 -3.50 9.55
N LYS A 61 -0.50 -2.80 9.80
CA LYS A 61 -1.31 -2.14 8.76
C LYS A 61 -0.88 -0.70 8.55
N SER A 62 -0.28 -0.09 9.57
CA SER A 62 0.05 1.32 9.61
C SER A 62 1.51 1.59 9.94
N LEU A 63 2.00 2.72 9.45
CA LEU A 63 3.27 3.30 9.90
C LEU A 63 2.98 4.29 11.04
N ASN A 64 3.90 4.39 12.01
CA ASN A 64 3.79 5.32 13.13
C ASN A 64 4.10 6.77 12.71
N ARG A 65 3.26 7.33 11.82
CA ARG A 65 3.33 8.71 11.34
C ARG A 65 1.97 9.17 10.82
N PRO A 66 1.73 10.49 10.73
CA PRO A 66 0.54 11.03 10.08
C PRO A 66 0.37 10.45 8.67
N PHE A 67 -0.86 10.03 8.37
CA PHE A 67 -1.22 9.44 7.09
C PHE A 67 -0.36 8.23 6.68
N GLY A 68 0.14 7.44 7.65
CA GLY A 68 1.02 6.28 7.42
C GLY A 68 0.50 5.28 6.37
N ASP A 69 -0.82 5.08 6.35
CA ASP A 69 -1.52 4.05 5.56
C ASP A 69 -1.99 4.62 4.22
N LYS A 70 -2.02 5.96 4.13
CA LYS A 70 -2.67 6.69 3.05
C LYS A 70 -1.70 7.44 2.18
N ILE A 71 -0.54 7.87 2.68
CA ILE A 71 0.33 8.78 1.92
C ILE A 71 1.77 8.29 1.98
N HIS A 72 2.44 8.20 0.83
CA HIS A 72 3.86 7.87 0.75
C HIS A 72 4.71 8.98 1.40
N HIS A 73 5.82 8.61 2.04
CA HIS A 73 6.64 9.54 2.82
C HIS A 73 7.13 10.75 2.01
N SER A 74 7.56 10.56 0.76
CA SER A 74 8.03 11.66 -0.11
C SER A 74 6.94 12.69 -0.40
N VAL A 75 5.70 12.23 -0.58
CA VAL A 75 4.52 13.07 -0.84
C VAL A 75 4.15 13.84 0.43
N LEU A 76 4.15 13.17 1.59
CA LEU A 76 3.89 13.81 2.89
C LEU A 76 4.88 14.96 3.15
N LYS A 77 6.19 14.72 2.95
CA LYS A 77 7.23 15.72 3.16
C LYS A 77 7.09 16.93 2.22
N LYS A 78 6.98 16.69 0.91
CA LYS A 78 6.98 17.76 -0.10
C LYS A 78 5.65 18.52 -0.16
N ILE A 79 4.53 17.81 -0.24
CA ILE A 79 3.23 18.40 -0.59
C ILE A 79 2.46 18.84 0.65
N ILE A 80 2.50 18.08 1.74
CA ILE A 80 1.71 18.43 2.93
C ILE A 80 2.53 19.34 3.83
N ILE A 81 3.73 18.94 4.21
CA ILE A 81 4.50 19.69 5.21
C ILE A 81 5.07 20.97 4.59
N LEU A 82 5.96 20.83 3.60
CA LEU A 82 6.70 21.98 3.06
C LEU A 82 5.78 23.02 2.40
N ARG A 83 4.87 22.59 1.53
CA ARG A 83 3.96 23.51 0.84
C ARG A 83 3.00 24.21 1.79
N SER A 84 2.42 23.50 2.77
CA SER A 84 1.49 24.14 3.72
C SER A 84 2.21 25.13 4.64
N PHE A 85 3.45 24.80 5.04
CA PHE A 85 4.29 25.70 5.82
C PHE A 85 4.59 26.99 5.04
N ASN A 86 5.08 26.87 3.80
CA ASN A 86 5.41 28.02 2.96
C ASN A 86 4.18 28.91 2.67
N LEU A 87 3.03 28.30 2.39
CA LEU A 87 1.79 29.06 2.17
C LEU A 87 1.36 29.83 3.42
N LYS A 88 1.46 29.22 4.60
CA LYS A 88 1.15 29.89 5.87
C LYS A 88 2.15 31.01 6.19
N ALA A 89 3.44 30.78 5.94
CA ALA A 89 4.48 31.77 6.14
C ALA A 89 4.27 32.99 5.23
N ASN A 90 4.04 32.77 3.94
CA ASN A 90 3.78 33.84 2.98
C ASN A 90 2.52 34.65 3.33
N LYS A 91 1.45 33.96 3.78
CA LYS A 91 0.23 34.64 4.23
C LYS A 91 0.50 35.55 5.43
N LYS A 92 1.28 35.12 6.42
CA LYS A 92 1.66 35.94 7.57
C LYS A 92 2.50 37.14 7.17
N ILE A 93 3.49 36.96 6.30
CA ILE A 93 4.35 38.05 5.79
C ILE A 93 3.51 39.10 5.07
N CYS A 94 2.57 38.66 4.22
CA CYS A 94 1.70 39.56 3.48
C CYS A 94 0.79 40.37 4.43
N LEU A 95 0.24 39.72 5.45
CA LEU A 95 -0.58 40.37 6.47
C LEU A 95 0.21 41.43 7.26
N PHE A 96 1.44 41.09 7.63
CA PHE A 96 2.35 42.01 8.33
C PHE A 96 2.67 43.25 7.49
N LYS A 97 3.01 43.07 6.20
CA LYS A 97 3.26 44.18 5.27
C LYS A 97 2.04 45.09 5.13
N TYR A 98 0.84 44.51 5.03
CA TYR A 98 -0.41 45.27 4.95
C TYR A 98 -0.63 46.15 6.18
N ASN A 99 -0.42 45.61 7.38
CA ASN A 99 -0.61 46.36 8.62
C ASN A 99 0.37 47.54 8.75
N ILE A 100 1.64 47.36 8.37
CA ILE A 100 2.64 48.45 8.39
C ILE A 100 2.23 49.58 7.44
N LEU A 101 1.69 49.25 6.27
CA LEU A 101 1.23 50.25 5.30
C LEU A 101 0.01 51.02 5.82
N GLN A 102 -0.88 50.37 6.59
CA GLN A 102 -2.00 51.06 7.22
C GLN A 102 -1.57 52.01 8.34
N THR A 103 -0.58 51.63 9.15
CA THR A 103 -0.09 52.49 10.25
C THR A 103 0.71 53.71 9.79
N LYS A 104 1.08 53.78 8.51
CA LYS A 104 1.86 54.88 7.92
C LYS A 104 0.98 55.91 7.18
N LYS A 105 -0.32 55.67 7.08
CA LYS A 105 -1.32 56.64 6.59
C LYS A 105 -1.98 57.30 7.78
#